data_AF-A0A5J4TVX3-F1
#
_entry.id   AF-A0A5J4TVX3-F1
#
_cell.length_a   1.000
_cell.length_b   1.000
_cell.length_c   1.000
_cell.angle_alpha   90.00
_cell.angle_beta   90.00
_cell.angle_gamma   90.00
#
_symmetry.space_group_name_H-M   'P 1'
#
loop_
_entity.id
_entity.type
_entity.pdbx_description
1 polymer ?
#
loop_
_entity_poly.entity_id
_entity_poly.type
_entity_poly.pdbx_seq_one_letter_code
_entity_poly.pdbx_strand_id
1 'polypeptide(L)'
;MSAVDVPASVKKTTCLRTTTCHKIDQCYYFRGLESVGTDRNKDFHYPKHLLSVSEAVKEGQRCLKCLDPPCQSSCPSQIDVRTFNNAIG
;
A
#
# COMPACT_ATOMS: atom_id res chain seq x y z
N MET A 1 -3.81 21.48 -5.31
CA MET A 1 -2.77 21.22 -6.32
C MET A 1 -3.36 20.22 -7.29
N SER A 2 -3.80 20.66 -8.47
CA SER A 2 -4.42 19.76 -9.44
C SER A 2 -3.34 18.88 -10.08
N ALA A 3 -3.59 17.57 -10.16
CA ALA A 3 -2.73 16.66 -10.91
C ALA A 3 -2.81 17.06 -12.39
N VAL A 4 -1.66 17.30 -13.02
CA VAL A 4 -1.60 17.50 -14.47
C VAL A 4 -1.56 16.09 -15.07
N ASP A 5 -2.66 15.69 -15.73
CA ASP A 5 -2.71 14.42 -16.44
C ASP A 5 -1.78 14.49 -17.67
N VAL A 6 -0.58 13.93 -17.53
CA VAL A 6 0.36 13.79 -18.63
C VAL A 6 -0.03 12.53 -19.42
N PRO A 7 -0.46 12.64 -20.69
CA PRO A 7 -0.84 11.48 -21.47
C PRO A 7 0.37 10.57 -21.70
N ALA A 8 0.18 9.26 -21.52
CA ALA A 8 1.22 8.28 -21.81
C ALA A 8 1.58 8.33 -23.31
N SER A 9 2.86 8.54 -23.60
CA SER A 9 3.37 8.56 -24.98
C SER A 9 4.39 7.43 -25.17
N VAL A 10 4.16 6.60 -26.19
CA VAL A 10 5.05 5.49 -26.53
C VAL A 10 6.34 6.05 -27.13
N LYS A 11 7.48 5.80 -26.47
CA LYS A 11 8.79 6.25 -26.95
C LYS A 11 9.22 5.40 -28.17
N LYS A 12 9.54 6.07 -29.28
CA LYS A 12 10.02 5.42 -30.52
C LYS A 12 11.50 5.00 -30.46
N THR A 13 12.23 5.40 -29.41
CA THR A 13 13.66 5.15 -29.25
C THR A 13 13.99 4.90 -27.78
N THR A 14 15.05 4.12 -27.53
CA THR A 14 15.54 3.79 -26.20
C THR A 14 15.95 5.04 -25.42
N CYS A 15 15.56 5.09 -24.14
CA CYS A 15 15.92 6.18 -23.24
C CYS A 15 17.36 5.96 -22.71
N LEU A 16 18.33 6.68 -23.27
CA LEU A 16 19.70 6.70 -22.76
C LEU A 16 19.78 7.67 -21.57
N ARG A 17 19.91 7.14 -20.34
CA ARG A 17 20.19 7.94 -19.13
C ARG A 17 21.50 7.51 -18.50
N THR A 18 22.23 8.47 -17.95
CA THR A 18 23.42 8.18 -17.14
C THR A 18 23.02 7.58 -15.79
N THR A 19 23.93 6.82 -15.19
CA THR A 19 23.73 6.22 -13.86
C THR A 19 23.56 7.29 -12.78
N THR A 20 24.18 8.46 -12.93
CA THR A 20 24.01 9.63 -12.06
C THR A 20 22.61 10.23 -12.17
N CYS A 21 22.08 10.43 -13.38
CA CYS A 21 20.71 10.91 -13.55
C CYS A 21 19.69 9.94 -12.94
N HIS A 22 19.87 8.62 -13.14
CA HIS A 22 18.97 7.61 -12.56
C HIS A 22 18.96 7.62 -11.02
N LYS A 23 20.13 7.80 -10.39
CA LYS A 23 20.23 7.89 -8.92
C LYS A 23 19.55 9.14 -8.38
N ILE A 24 19.74 10.28 -9.04
CA ILE A 24 19.08 11.54 -8.69
C ILE A 24 17.55 11.40 -8.80
N ASP A 25 17.07 10.85 -9.92
CA ASP A 25 15.63 10.60 -10.13
C ASP A 25 15.07 9.67 -9.05
N GLN A 26 15.82 8.62 -8.68
CA GLN A 26 15.40 7.69 -7.65
C GLN A 26 15.16 8.41 -6.31
N CYS A 27 16.04 9.32 -5.88
CA CYS A 27 15.82 10.12 -4.67
C CYS A 27 14.56 11.01 -4.74
N TYR A 28 14.22 11.54 -5.93
CA TYR A 28 13.03 12.38 -6.09
C TYR A 28 11.71 11.60 -6.10
N TYR A 29 11.71 10.38 -6.64
CA TYR A 29 10.49 9.59 -6.82
C TYR A 29 10.36 8.41 -5.85
N PHE A 30 11.34 8.19 -4.97
CA PHE A 30 11.25 7.14 -3.98
C PHE A 30 10.10 7.42 -3.01
N ARG A 31 9.10 6.53 -3.02
CA ARG A 31 7.95 6.55 -2.10
C ARG A 31 8.00 5.44 -1.05
N GLY A 32 9.08 4.66 -1.03
CA GLY A 32 9.31 3.66 0.00
C GLY A 32 9.78 4.30 1.31
N LEU A 33 10.04 3.46 2.32
CA LEU A 33 10.63 3.91 3.57
C LEU A 33 12.16 3.89 3.44
N GLU A 34 12.75 5.04 3.16
CA GLU A 34 14.20 5.22 3.26
C GLU A 34 14.42 5.37 4.76
N SER A 35 14.89 4.30 5.41
CA SER A 35 15.27 4.22 6.81
C SER A 35 14.42 5.10 7.73
N VAL A 36 13.38 4.54 8.36
CA VAL A 36 12.54 5.24 9.35
C VAL A 36 13.39 5.69 10.54
N GLY A 37 14.10 6.80 10.34
CA GLY A 37 14.66 7.70 11.32
C GLY A 37 13.72 8.89 11.41
N THR A 38 12.50 8.62 11.85
CA THR A 38 11.69 9.68 12.45
C THR A 38 12.08 9.68 13.91
N ASP A 39 12.67 10.77 14.40
CA ASP A 39 12.79 10.97 15.84
C ASP A 39 11.38 10.87 16.46
N ARG A 40 11.16 9.83 17.26
CA ARG A 40 9.87 9.57 17.95
C ARG A 40 9.89 10.09 19.38
N ASN A 41 10.83 10.98 19.73
CA ASN A 41 10.90 11.52 21.07
C ASN A 41 9.60 12.25 21.43
N LYS A 42 8.87 11.69 22.38
CA LYS A 42 7.55 12.17 22.85
C LYS A 42 6.45 12.17 21.77
N ASP A 43 6.61 11.42 20.68
CA ASP A 43 5.53 11.19 19.73
C ASP A 43 4.75 9.92 20.11
N PHE A 44 3.51 10.10 20.56
CA PHE A 44 2.58 9.04 20.93
C PHE A 44 1.49 8.81 19.88
N HIS A 45 1.68 9.32 18.66
CA HIS A 45 0.73 9.05 17.57
C HIS A 45 0.72 7.57 17.23
N TYR A 46 -0.48 7.07 16.95
CA TYR A 46 -0.66 5.70 16.48
C TYR A 46 0.12 5.50 15.16
N PRO A 47 0.94 4.43 15.04
CA PRO A 47 1.69 4.17 13.82
C PRO A 47 0.73 3.92 12.65
N LYS A 48 0.92 4.63 11.54
CA LYS A 48 -0.01 4.69 10.40
C LYS A 48 -0.04 3.41 9.53
N HIS A 49 -0.11 2.23 10.12
CA HIS A 49 -0.28 0.96 9.42
C HIS A 49 -1.75 0.51 9.34
N LEU A 50 -2.69 1.45 9.52
CA LEU A 50 -4.13 1.20 9.36
C LEU A 50 -4.54 1.49 7.92
N LEU A 51 -5.51 0.73 7.43
CA LEU A 51 -6.14 0.97 6.15
C LEU A 51 -7.14 2.13 6.27
N SER A 52 -7.12 3.06 5.32
CA SER A 52 -8.23 3.98 5.10
C SER A 52 -9.48 3.23 4.62
N VAL A 53 -10.65 3.85 4.67
CA VAL A 53 -11.92 3.22 4.24
C VAL A 53 -11.83 2.66 2.81
N SER A 54 -11.22 3.41 1.88
CA SER A 54 -11.08 2.96 0.49
C SER A 54 -10.09 1.81 0.33
N GLU A 55 -9.02 1.78 1.12
CA GLU A 55 -8.05 0.68 1.15
C GLU A 55 -8.66 -0.57 1.80
N ALA A 56 -9.47 -0.40 2.84
CA ALA A 56 -10.19 -1.49 3.48
C ALA A 56 -11.15 -2.19 2.51
N VAL A 57 -11.91 -1.43 1.70
CA VAL A 57 -12.80 -1.99 0.66
C VAL A 57 -11.99 -2.79 -0.37
N LYS A 58 -10.88 -2.25 -0.86
CA LYS A 58 -10.00 -2.95 -1.82
C LYS A 58 -9.42 -4.24 -1.23
N GLU A 59 -9.02 -4.20 0.03
CA GLU A 59 -8.46 -5.37 0.70
C GLU A 59 -9.53 -6.42 1.03
N GLY A 60 -10.75 -6.00 1.38
CA GLY A 60 -11.91 -6.88 1.54
C GLY A 60 -12.23 -7.64 0.25
N GLN A 61 -12.24 -6.94 -0.89
CA GLN A 61 -12.42 -7.54 -2.22
C GLN A 61 -11.31 -8.51 -2.62
N ARG A 62 -10.08 -8.32 -2.11
CA ARG A 62 -8.95 -9.23 -2.34
C ARG A 62 -9.10 -10.54 -1.55
N CYS A 63 -9.93 -10.58 -0.51
CA CYS A 63 -10.19 -11.78 0.27
C CYS A 63 -10.94 -12.83 -0.58
N LEU A 64 -10.46 -14.08 -0.57
CA LEU A 64 -11.06 -15.19 -1.33
C LEU A 64 -12.37 -15.73 -0.72
N LYS A 65 -12.70 -15.34 0.53
CA LYS A 65 -13.94 -15.71 1.23
C LYS A 65 -14.18 -17.24 1.27
N CYS A 66 -13.12 -17.98 1.59
CA CYS A 66 -13.07 -19.45 1.64
C CYS A 66 -14.24 -20.06 2.43
N LEU A 67 -14.73 -21.23 2.02
CA LEU A 67 -15.81 -21.95 2.71
C LEU A 67 -15.39 -22.43 4.11
N ASP A 68 -14.19 -23.03 4.21
CA ASP A 68 -13.54 -23.45 5.47
C ASP A 68 -12.31 -22.56 5.72
N PRO A 69 -12.51 -21.33 6.22
CA PRO A 69 -11.43 -20.36 6.34
C PRO A 69 -10.41 -20.77 7.42
N PRO A 70 -9.14 -21.04 7.06
CA PRO A 70 -8.11 -21.36 8.05
C PRO A 70 -7.82 -20.18 8.99
N CYS A 71 -8.13 -18.94 8.56
CA CYS A 71 -8.03 -17.76 9.40
C CYS A 71 -9.02 -17.75 10.57
N GLN A 72 -10.22 -18.35 10.41
CA GLN A 72 -11.23 -18.42 11.46
C GLN A 72 -10.87 -19.49 12.49
N SER A 73 -10.43 -20.67 12.04
CA SER A 73 -9.98 -21.74 12.95
C SER A 73 -8.70 -21.37 13.71
N SER A 74 -7.86 -20.51 13.12
CA SER A 74 -6.65 -20.00 13.78
C SER A 74 -6.93 -18.86 14.78
N CYS A 75 -8.12 -18.26 14.76
CA CYS A 75 -8.46 -17.13 15.62
C CYS A 75 -8.83 -17.61 17.04
N PRO A 76 -8.10 -17.22 18.10
CA PRO A 76 -8.40 -17.68 19.47
C PRO A 76 -9.81 -17.31 19.97
N SER A 77 -10.37 -16.22 19.46
CA SER A 77 -11.71 -15.73 19.79
C SER A 77 -12.76 -16.13 18.75
N GLN A 78 -12.41 -16.95 17.75
CA GLN A 78 -13.32 -17.50 16.75
C GLN A 78 -14.15 -16.45 15.99
N ILE A 79 -13.54 -15.30 15.68
CA ILE A 79 -14.20 -14.25 14.88
C ILE A 79 -14.53 -14.82 13.49
N ASP A 80 -15.75 -14.58 13.01
CA ASP A 80 -16.12 -14.90 11.63
C ASP A 80 -15.48 -13.91 10.65
N VAL A 81 -14.22 -14.18 10.32
CA VAL A 81 -13.38 -13.37 9.41
C VAL A 81 -13.98 -13.32 8.01
N ARG A 82 -14.62 -14.40 7.56
CA ARG A 82 -15.22 -14.49 6.23
C ARG A 82 -16.38 -13.52 6.10
N THR A 83 -17.33 -13.58 7.03
CA THR A 83 -18.51 -12.73 7.03
C THR A 83 -18.14 -11.27 7.25
N PHE A 84 -17.21 -11.01 8.18
CA PHE A 84 -16.70 -9.65 8.41
C PHE A 84 -16.09 -9.02 7.14
N ASN A 85 -15.16 -9.72 6.47
CA ASN A 85 -14.54 -9.20 5.25
C ASN A 85 -15.55 -9.04 4.10
N ASN A 86 -16.52 -9.95 3.97
CA ASN A 86 -17.56 -9.85 2.95
C ASN A 86 -18.49 -8.64 3.16
N ALA A 87 -18.66 -8.16 4.40
CA ALA A 87 -19.41 -6.95 4.68
C ALA A 87 -18.64 -5.66 4.33
N ILE A 88 -17.32 -5.74 4.19
CA ILE A 88 -16.45 -4.61 3.81
C ILE A 88 -16.36 -4.49 2.28
N GLY A 89 -16.29 -5.61 1.54
CA GLY A 89 -16.18 -5.63 0.09
C GLY A 89 -16.26 -7.03 -0.52
#